data_AF-A0A158P865-F1
#
_entry.id   AF-A0A158P865-F1
#
_cell.length_a   1.000
_cell.length_b   1.000
_cell.length_c   1.000
_cell.angle_alpha   90.00
_cell.angle_beta   90.00
_cell.angle_gamma   90.00
#
_symmetry.space_group_name_H-M   'P 1'
#
loop_
_entity.id
_entity.type
_entity.pdbx_description
1 polymer ?
#
loop_
_entity_poly.entity_id
_entity_poly.type
_entity_poly.pdbx_seq_one_letter_code
_entity_poly.pdbx_strand_id
1 'polypeptide(L)'
;MTATLLIVVTPLFSFAIASNVPSVDLTNATSRLRFAADDSLVFLHNYGLHVLLGGRNAVFNVSITPLTVVFKYEWPTSDEDLLECTKKTTSLVSEISYVFYPRKTFAGDGLAPHAPDVVAPFLFSGRHLYTANAPDYSSTDLLLMRKDPLKVGTSDMLRTSRGETQTDGTQFVKLIENKHEVLAFFSEPSSENEDCGLRRVARIGRVCRDDTGGSGKHHHEWTSFVKSPLDCAIEGKDQDTLHFNQLASVAAGMQLIYGAFRSQLAGLGSSAICAYSRATVSQRMASAFRNRKMACSKANDTYEHTYIRNNPLIPTKLSTSPLFVHYGKDRFSEILVQEDVVGE
;
A
#
# COMPACT_ATOMS: atom_id res chain seq x y z
N MET A 1 -9.56 -9.58 -18.82
CA MET A 1 -9.91 -9.27 -17.43
C MET A 1 -9.29 -7.95 -17.06
N THR A 2 -10.10 -6.90 -17.15
CA THR A 2 -9.74 -5.55 -16.72
C THR A 2 -10.32 -5.34 -15.34
N ALA A 3 -9.50 -5.26 -14.29
CA ALA A 3 -10.02 -5.01 -12.94
C ALA A 3 -10.62 -3.59 -12.89
N THR A 4 -11.91 -3.36 -12.67
CA THR A 4 -12.46 -1.99 -12.73
C THR A 4 -12.34 -1.28 -11.38
N LEU A 5 -11.66 -0.13 -11.33
CA LEU A 5 -11.51 0.68 -10.12
C LEU A 5 -12.59 1.77 -10.01
N LEU A 6 -13.26 1.85 -8.86
CA LEU A 6 -14.15 2.95 -8.51
C LEU A 6 -13.44 4.01 -7.70
N ILE A 7 -13.67 5.26 -8.10
CA ILE A 7 -13.36 6.43 -7.29
C ILE A 7 -14.68 7.08 -6.92
N VAL A 8 -15.06 6.97 -5.64
CA VAL A 8 -16.27 7.61 -5.12
C VAL A 8 -15.97 9.09 -4.90
N VAL A 9 -16.57 9.95 -5.71
CA VAL A 9 -16.63 11.39 -5.49
C VAL A 9 -18.05 11.72 -5.07
N THR A 10 -18.26 12.13 -3.82
CA THR A 10 -19.60 12.35 -3.26
C THR A 10 -20.13 13.77 -3.55
N PRO A 11 -21.32 13.92 -4.14
CA PRO A 11 -22.16 15.09 -3.94
C PRO A 11 -23.29 14.76 -2.94
N LEU A 12 -23.57 15.70 -2.03
CA LEU A 12 -24.65 15.65 -1.05
C LEU A 12 -26.02 15.59 -1.73
N PHE A 13 -26.74 14.46 -1.71
CA PHE A 13 -28.23 14.44 -1.76
C PHE A 13 -28.78 13.11 -1.22
N SER A 14 -29.88 13.20 -0.46
CA SER A 14 -30.66 12.09 0.12
C SER A 14 -31.71 11.55 -0.85
N PHE A 15 -32.09 10.26 -0.76
CA PHE A 15 -33.46 9.79 -0.48
C PHE A 15 -33.60 8.25 -0.58
N ALA A 16 -34.46 7.76 0.33
CA ALA A 16 -35.32 6.55 0.36
C ALA A 16 -34.77 5.12 0.21
N ILE A 17 -35.20 4.30 1.18
CA ILE A 17 -34.82 2.93 1.52
C ILE A 17 -35.71 1.93 0.77
N ALA A 18 -35.12 0.85 0.25
CA ALA A 18 -35.83 -0.38 -0.09
C ALA A 18 -35.23 -1.58 0.66
N SER A 19 -36.12 -2.46 1.09
CA SER A 19 -36.00 -3.48 2.12
C SER A 19 -35.15 -4.69 1.71
N ASN A 20 -33.96 -4.83 2.32
CA ASN A 20 -33.31 -6.09 2.69
C ASN A 20 -32.16 -5.74 3.67
N VAL A 21 -32.55 -5.46 4.92
CA VAL A 21 -31.66 -4.89 5.94
C VAL A 21 -30.88 -6.02 6.64
N PRO A 22 -29.54 -5.96 6.73
CA PRO A 22 -28.76 -6.85 7.59
C PRO A 22 -29.10 -6.59 9.07
N SER A 23 -29.38 -7.65 9.83
CA SER A 23 -29.77 -7.57 11.24
C SER A 23 -28.58 -7.30 12.16
N VAL A 24 -28.75 -6.35 13.08
CA VAL A 24 -27.80 -6.01 14.14
C VAL A 24 -28.15 -6.83 15.39
N ASP A 25 -27.22 -7.66 15.87
CA ASP A 25 -27.33 -8.35 17.15
C ASP A 25 -26.55 -7.57 18.23
N LEU A 26 -27.27 -7.02 19.21
CA LEU A 26 -26.74 -6.18 20.30
C LEU A 26 -26.53 -6.95 21.61
N THR A 27 -26.51 -8.29 21.60
CA THR A 27 -26.52 -9.06 22.85
C THR A 27 -25.15 -9.23 23.53
N ASN A 28 -24.07 -8.65 23.02
CA ASN A 28 -22.80 -8.59 23.76
C ASN A 28 -22.02 -7.32 23.41
N ALA A 29 -21.67 -6.53 24.44
CA ALA A 29 -20.98 -5.25 24.39
C ALA A 29 -19.56 -5.31 23.79
N THR A 30 -19.48 -5.62 22.49
CA THR A 30 -18.28 -5.44 21.67
C THR A 30 -18.68 -4.63 20.46
N SER A 31 -18.13 -3.42 20.34
CA SER A 31 -18.31 -2.47 19.24
C SER A 31 -17.65 -2.99 17.95
N ARG A 32 -18.10 -4.15 17.47
CA ARG A 32 -17.63 -4.81 16.25
C ARG A 32 -18.81 -4.96 15.31
N LEU A 33 -18.75 -4.27 14.18
CA LEU A 33 -19.64 -4.56 13.07
C LEU A 33 -19.35 -5.97 12.57
N ARG A 34 -20.34 -6.86 12.65
CA ARG A 34 -20.30 -8.17 12.01
C ARG A 34 -21.07 -8.08 10.70
N PHE A 35 -20.37 -8.33 9.61
CA PHE A 35 -20.98 -8.54 8.30
C PHE A 35 -21.13 -10.06 8.10
N ALA A 36 -21.82 -10.49 7.04
CA ALA A 36 -21.98 -11.91 6.76
C ALA A 36 -20.62 -12.63 6.87
N ALA A 37 -20.61 -13.87 7.39
CA ALA A 37 -19.40 -14.58 7.82
C ALA A 37 -18.35 -14.82 6.71
N ASP A 38 -18.65 -14.41 5.48
CA ASP A 38 -17.95 -14.78 4.25
C ASP A 38 -17.43 -13.54 3.47
N ASP A 39 -17.63 -12.33 4.01
CA ASP A 39 -17.19 -11.08 3.38
C ASP A 39 -15.92 -10.54 4.04
N SER A 40 -14.80 -10.61 3.31
CA SER A 40 -13.60 -9.85 3.63
C SER A 40 -13.88 -8.37 3.38
N LEU A 41 -13.78 -7.57 4.43
CA LEU A 41 -13.95 -6.12 4.32
C LEU A 41 -12.62 -5.41 4.24
N VAL A 42 -12.53 -4.46 3.31
CA VAL A 42 -11.38 -3.60 3.11
C VAL A 42 -11.76 -2.17 3.47
N PHE A 43 -11.00 -1.54 4.37
CA PHE A 43 -11.16 -0.12 4.64
C PHE A 43 -10.68 0.70 3.45
N LEU A 44 -11.58 1.47 2.84
CA LEU A 44 -11.27 2.27 1.64
C LEU A 44 -10.93 3.72 1.98
N HIS A 45 -11.72 4.34 2.86
CA HIS A 45 -11.56 5.75 3.19
C HIS A 45 -12.26 6.14 4.49
N ASN A 46 -11.70 7.13 5.19
CA ASN A 46 -12.37 7.83 6.30
C ASN A 46 -12.50 9.31 5.91
N TYR A 47 -13.71 9.84 6.02
CA TYR A 47 -14.03 11.23 5.68
C TYR A 47 -14.78 11.94 6.82
N GLY A 48 -14.41 11.63 8.07
CA GLY A 48 -14.90 12.29 9.28
C GLY A 48 -15.70 11.33 10.15
N LEU A 49 -17.00 11.58 10.30
CA LEU A 49 -17.92 10.72 11.07
C LEU A 49 -18.35 9.47 10.30
N HIS A 50 -17.81 9.25 9.12
CA HIS A 50 -18.19 8.15 8.22
C HIS A 50 -16.96 7.49 7.62
N VAL A 51 -17.09 6.19 7.35
CA VAL A 51 -16.08 5.36 6.69
C VAL A 51 -16.68 4.63 5.50
N LEU A 52 -15.87 4.42 4.48
CA LEU A 52 -16.17 3.56 3.34
C LEU A 52 -15.48 2.20 3.53
N LEU A 53 -16.26 1.14 3.50
CA LEU A 53 -15.79 -0.24 3.57
C LEU A 53 -16.15 -0.94 2.25
N GLY A 54 -15.17 -1.53 1.57
CA GLY A 54 -15.40 -2.39 0.41
C GLY A 54 -15.66 -3.81 0.87
N GLY A 55 -16.68 -4.46 0.33
CA GLY A 55 -16.96 -5.89 0.49
C GLY A 55 -17.30 -6.53 -0.84
N ARG A 56 -17.73 -7.80 -0.80
CA ARG A 56 -18.10 -8.53 -2.02
C ARG A 56 -19.29 -7.86 -2.69
N ASN A 57 -19.12 -7.46 -3.95
CA ASN A 57 -20.15 -6.84 -4.77
C ASN A 57 -20.82 -5.61 -4.12
N ALA A 58 -20.17 -4.96 -3.15
CA ALA A 58 -20.77 -3.83 -2.44
C ALA A 58 -19.72 -2.92 -1.80
N VAL A 59 -20.06 -1.64 -1.69
CA VAL A 59 -19.34 -0.67 -0.87
C VAL A 59 -20.32 -0.12 0.17
N PHE A 60 -19.92 -0.18 1.43
CA PHE A 60 -20.72 0.26 2.57
C PHE A 60 -20.23 1.63 3.02
N ASN A 61 -21.15 2.58 3.08
CA ASN A 61 -20.97 3.81 3.82
C ASN A 61 -21.49 3.62 5.24
N VAL A 62 -20.60 3.73 6.23
CA VAL A 62 -20.89 3.44 7.63
C VAL A 62 -20.63 4.67 8.48
N SER A 63 -21.60 5.07 9.30
CA SER A 63 -21.40 6.08 10.33
C SER A 63 -20.56 5.50 11.47
N ILE A 64 -19.51 6.18 11.91
CA ILE A 64 -18.64 5.76 13.02
C ILE A 64 -19.39 5.79 14.35
N THR A 65 -20.37 6.68 14.49
CA THR A 65 -21.19 6.81 15.69
C THR A 65 -22.64 6.97 15.24
N PRO A 66 -23.47 5.90 15.25
CA PRO A 66 -23.41 4.74 16.16
C PRO A 66 -22.91 3.40 15.54
N LEU A 67 -22.03 3.39 14.53
CA LEU A 67 -21.67 2.17 13.77
C LEU A 67 -22.87 1.59 13.02
N THR A 68 -23.47 2.38 12.14
CA THR A 68 -24.61 1.96 11.30
C THR A 68 -24.31 2.19 9.83
N VAL A 69 -24.74 1.24 8.98
CA VAL A 69 -24.71 1.42 7.54
C VAL A 69 -25.68 2.54 7.17
N VAL A 70 -25.14 3.64 6.68
CA VAL A 70 -25.92 4.79 6.18
C VAL A 70 -26.42 4.48 4.77
N PHE A 71 -25.55 3.92 3.95
CA PHE A 71 -25.87 3.57 2.57
C PHE A 71 -25.06 2.36 2.12
N LYS A 72 -25.67 1.48 1.31
CA LYS A 72 -25.02 0.36 0.66
C LYS A 72 -25.05 0.61 -0.84
N TYR A 73 -23.86 0.67 -1.43
CA TYR A 73 -23.69 0.74 -2.87
C TYR A 73 -23.48 -0.68 -3.40
N GLU A 74 -24.44 -1.22 -4.15
CA GLU A 74 -24.32 -2.55 -4.75
C GLU A 74 -23.65 -2.50 -6.12
N TRP A 75 -22.77 -3.45 -6.35
CA TRP A 75 -21.92 -3.51 -7.51
C TRP A 75 -21.64 -4.97 -7.91
N PRO A 76 -22.66 -5.70 -8.40
CA PRO A 76 -22.49 -7.09 -8.84
C PRO A 76 -21.63 -7.18 -10.10
N THR A 77 -20.99 -8.31 -10.36
CA THR A 77 -20.31 -8.56 -11.63
C THR A 77 -21.28 -9.05 -12.70
N SER A 78 -20.99 -8.75 -13.97
CA SER A 78 -21.82 -9.16 -15.09
C SER A 78 -21.72 -10.67 -15.33
N ASP A 79 -22.79 -11.29 -15.83
CA ASP A 79 -22.78 -12.74 -16.10
C ASP A 79 -21.71 -13.14 -17.14
N GLU A 80 -21.36 -12.24 -18.06
CA GLU A 80 -20.31 -12.45 -19.07
C GLU A 80 -18.91 -12.50 -18.41
N ASP A 81 -18.62 -11.53 -17.55
CA ASP A 81 -17.39 -11.44 -16.76
C ASP A 81 -17.24 -12.68 -15.83
N LEU A 82 -18.32 -13.05 -15.13
CA LEU A 82 -18.40 -14.25 -14.28
C LEU A 82 -18.10 -15.54 -15.08
N LEU A 83 -18.64 -15.65 -16.29
CA LEU A 83 -18.41 -16.80 -17.16
C LEU A 83 -16.98 -16.83 -17.69
N GLU A 84 -16.38 -15.69 -18.02
CA GLU A 84 -14.98 -15.60 -18.41
C GLU A 84 -14.05 -16.00 -17.25
N CYS A 85 -14.37 -15.57 -16.02
CA CYS A 85 -13.64 -15.92 -14.80
C CYS A 85 -13.66 -17.42 -14.53
N THR A 86 -14.84 -18.04 -14.58
CA THR A 86 -15.01 -19.49 -14.33
C THR A 86 -14.27 -20.36 -15.35
N LYS A 87 -14.02 -19.86 -16.56
CA LYS A 87 -13.22 -20.57 -17.58
C LYS A 87 -11.72 -20.55 -17.28
N LYS A 88 -11.23 -19.56 -16.52
CA LYS A 88 -9.80 -19.35 -16.22
C LYS A 88 -9.39 -19.79 -14.81
N THR A 89 -10.34 -19.94 -13.89
CA THR A 89 -10.11 -20.38 -12.52
C THR A 89 -11.29 -21.20 -11.99
N THR A 90 -11.05 -22.09 -11.03
CA THR A 90 -12.08 -22.86 -10.32
C THR A 90 -12.71 -22.10 -9.14
N SER A 91 -12.28 -20.86 -8.86
CA SER A 91 -12.78 -20.04 -7.76
C SER A 91 -13.66 -18.88 -8.27
N LEU A 92 -14.95 -18.93 -7.91
CA LEU A 92 -16.05 -18.05 -8.38
C LEU A 92 -16.05 -16.63 -7.76
N VAL A 93 -14.90 -16.04 -7.43
CA VAL A 93 -14.88 -14.79 -6.63
C VAL A 93 -13.91 -13.76 -7.19
N SER A 94 -14.20 -13.24 -8.38
CA SER A 94 -13.67 -11.93 -8.77
C SER A 94 -14.33 -11.42 -10.04
N GLU A 95 -15.21 -10.44 -9.87
CA GLU A 95 -15.24 -9.19 -10.66
C GLU A 95 -16.39 -8.32 -10.10
N ILE A 96 -16.50 -7.04 -10.47
CA ILE A 96 -17.47 -6.07 -9.91
C ILE A 96 -17.82 -5.06 -11.04
N SER A 97 -19.07 -4.96 -11.56
CA SER A 97 -19.51 -4.07 -12.70
C SER A 97 -20.91 -3.33 -12.56
N TYR A 98 -20.99 -2.01 -12.85
CA TYR A 98 -21.98 -1.00 -12.31
C TYR A 98 -23.36 -0.87 -13.02
N VAL A 99 -24.38 -0.36 -12.28
CA VAL A 99 -25.51 0.47 -12.80
C VAL A 99 -25.87 1.66 -11.86
N PHE A 100 -25.22 2.82 -12.06
CA PHE A 100 -25.78 4.21 -12.10
C PHE A 100 -24.60 5.13 -12.48
N TYR A 101 -24.74 5.94 -13.53
CA TYR A 101 -23.66 6.53 -14.34
C TYR A 101 -22.37 6.92 -13.58
N PRO A 102 -21.34 6.04 -13.53
CA PRO A 102 -19.99 6.49 -13.20
C PRO A 102 -19.65 7.62 -14.16
N ARG A 103 -19.11 8.74 -13.65
CA ARG A 103 -18.62 9.83 -14.53
C ARG A 103 -17.62 9.29 -15.57
N LYS A 104 -16.91 8.21 -15.22
CA LYS A 104 -15.98 7.50 -16.09
C LYS A 104 -15.65 6.11 -15.53
N THR A 105 -15.58 5.10 -16.38
CA THR A 105 -14.96 3.79 -16.09
C THR A 105 -13.67 3.66 -16.89
N PHE A 106 -12.73 2.89 -16.38
CA PHE A 106 -11.48 2.55 -17.06
C PHE A 106 -10.97 1.21 -16.58
N ALA A 107 -10.16 0.56 -17.41
CA ALA A 107 -9.43 -0.64 -17.02
C ALA A 107 -8.49 -0.33 -15.87
N GLY A 108 -8.63 -1.04 -14.76
CA GLY A 108 -7.78 -0.93 -13.59
C GLY A 108 -6.78 -2.09 -13.46
N ASP A 109 -6.34 -2.62 -14.60
CA ASP A 109 -5.12 -3.41 -14.65
C ASP A 109 -3.96 -2.62 -14.02
N GLY A 110 -3.28 -3.24 -13.05
CA GLY A 110 -2.28 -2.55 -12.23
C GLY A 110 -2.83 -1.59 -11.16
N LEU A 111 -4.12 -1.27 -11.17
CA LEU A 111 -4.74 -0.30 -10.25
C LEU A 111 -5.62 -0.96 -9.19
N ALA A 112 -6.08 -2.19 -9.42
CA ALA A 112 -6.80 -3.00 -8.47
C ALA A 112 -6.31 -4.47 -8.53
N PRO A 113 -6.24 -5.17 -7.39
CA PRO A 113 -5.86 -6.58 -7.37
C PRO A 113 -6.87 -7.45 -8.12
N HIS A 114 -6.39 -8.49 -8.79
CA HIS A 114 -7.25 -9.43 -9.52
C HIS A 114 -7.92 -10.47 -8.60
N ALA A 115 -7.42 -10.64 -7.38
CA ALA A 115 -7.92 -11.59 -6.40
C ALA A 115 -8.10 -10.93 -5.02
N PRO A 116 -9.14 -11.30 -4.26
CA PRO A 116 -9.50 -10.63 -3.01
C PRO A 116 -8.53 -10.90 -1.84
N ASP A 117 -7.72 -11.95 -1.94
CA ASP A 117 -6.71 -12.35 -0.96
C ASP A 117 -5.35 -11.66 -1.19
N VAL A 118 -5.17 -10.97 -2.32
CA VAL A 118 -3.96 -10.22 -2.62
C VAL A 118 -3.93 -8.90 -1.85
N VAL A 119 -2.91 -8.74 -1.02
CA VAL A 119 -2.62 -7.46 -0.36
C VAL A 119 -2.01 -6.48 -1.36
N ALA A 120 -2.79 -5.49 -1.78
CA ALA A 120 -2.36 -4.45 -2.72
C ALA A 120 -2.62 -3.06 -2.10
N PRO A 121 -1.59 -2.40 -1.52
CA PRO A 121 -1.79 -1.08 -0.95
C PRO A 121 -1.94 -0.02 -2.04
N PHE A 122 -2.81 0.95 -1.77
CA PHE A 122 -3.04 2.10 -2.62
C PHE A 122 -3.01 3.40 -1.81
N LEU A 123 -2.79 4.51 -2.51
CA LEU A 123 -2.83 5.86 -1.94
C LEU A 123 -3.34 6.83 -2.99
N PHE A 124 -4.38 7.59 -2.64
CA PHE A 124 -4.78 8.74 -3.44
C PHE A 124 -4.12 9.99 -2.88
N SER A 125 -3.27 10.65 -3.68
CA SER A 125 -2.57 11.87 -3.28
C SER A 125 -2.69 12.94 -4.36
N GLY A 126 -3.28 14.08 -3.98
CA GLY A 126 -3.63 15.16 -4.91
C GLY A 126 -4.62 14.70 -5.96
N ARG A 127 -4.16 14.52 -7.20
CA ARG A 127 -4.96 14.03 -8.35
C ARG A 127 -4.58 12.62 -8.82
N HIS A 128 -3.58 12.02 -8.19
CA HIS A 128 -3.00 10.78 -8.66
C HIS A 128 -3.32 9.65 -7.71
N LEU A 129 -3.64 8.50 -8.29
CA LEU A 129 -3.71 7.24 -7.60
C LEU A 129 -2.34 6.55 -7.72
N TYR A 130 -1.79 6.16 -6.58
CA TYR A 130 -0.62 5.32 -6.44
C TYR A 130 -1.06 3.92 -6.03
N THR A 131 -0.52 2.90 -6.68
CA THR A 131 -0.83 1.50 -6.39
C THR A 131 0.45 0.68 -6.38
N ALA A 132 0.48 -0.36 -5.56
CA ALA A 132 1.53 -1.35 -5.60
C ALA A 132 0.91 -2.72 -5.83
N ASN A 133 0.91 -3.17 -7.08
CA ASN A 133 0.13 -4.33 -7.52
C ASN A 133 0.74 -4.98 -8.77
N ALA A 134 0.26 -6.18 -9.12
CA ALA A 134 0.54 -6.79 -10.41
C ALA A 134 -0.04 -5.93 -11.54
N PRO A 135 0.73 -5.62 -12.60
CA PRO A 135 0.26 -4.75 -13.68
C PRO A 135 -0.73 -5.42 -14.63
N ASP A 136 -0.79 -6.75 -14.63
CA ASP A 136 -1.72 -7.56 -15.41
C ASP A 136 -1.91 -8.93 -14.74
N TYR A 137 -2.94 -9.67 -15.15
CA TYR A 137 -3.33 -10.94 -14.56
C TYR A 137 -2.23 -12.02 -14.61
N SER A 138 -1.39 -12.00 -15.64
CA SER A 138 -0.32 -12.99 -15.82
C SER A 138 0.95 -12.68 -15.03
N SER A 139 1.06 -11.46 -14.50
CA SER A 139 2.27 -11.00 -13.85
C SER A 139 2.27 -11.37 -12.37
N THR A 140 3.36 -11.97 -11.91
CA THR A 140 3.65 -12.19 -10.49
C THR A 140 4.38 -11.01 -9.85
N ASP A 141 4.97 -10.15 -10.68
CA ASP A 141 5.82 -9.06 -10.23
C ASP A 141 4.97 -7.85 -9.85
N LEU A 142 5.08 -7.43 -8.59
CA LEU A 142 4.39 -6.25 -8.11
C LEU A 142 5.17 -5.00 -8.53
N LEU A 143 4.48 -4.04 -9.13
CA LEU A 143 5.06 -2.77 -9.54
C LEU A 143 4.47 -1.63 -8.71
N LEU A 144 5.29 -0.63 -8.40
CA LEU A 144 4.79 0.65 -7.87
C LEU A 144 4.39 1.53 -9.04
N MET A 145 3.10 1.84 -9.13
CA MET A 145 2.48 2.54 -10.26
C MET A 145 1.79 3.82 -9.80
N ARG A 146 1.68 4.79 -10.71
CA ARG A 146 0.88 6.01 -10.53
C ARG A 146 0.09 6.30 -11.79
N LYS A 147 -1.20 6.64 -11.62
CA LYS A 147 -2.07 7.09 -12.70
C LYS A 147 -2.95 8.25 -12.25
N ASP A 148 -3.21 9.20 -13.15
CA ASP A 148 -4.34 10.12 -13.05
C ASP A 148 -5.61 9.41 -13.57
N PRO A 149 -6.55 9.04 -12.68
CA PRO A 149 -7.74 8.31 -13.07
C PRO A 149 -8.70 9.13 -13.95
N LEU A 150 -8.53 10.46 -14.00
CA LEU A 150 -9.33 11.32 -14.87
C LEU A 150 -8.81 11.29 -16.32
N LYS A 151 -7.57 10.87 -16.58
CA LYS A 151 -7.00 10.78 -17.93
C LYS A 151 -7.36 9.45 -18.61
N VAL A 152 -7.75 9.53 -19.88
CA VAL A 152 -8.05 8.35 -20.72
C VAL A 152 -6.75 7.66 -21.12
N GLY A 153 -6.77 6.32 -21.18
CA GLY A 153 -5.62 5.52 -21.60
C GLY A 153 -4.56 5.38 -20.53
N THR A 154 -3.35 5.00 -20.92
CA THR A 154 -2.22 4.73 -20.01
C THR A 154 -1.04 5.70 -20.23
N SER A 155 -1.22 6.72 -21.06
CA SER A 155 -0.16 7.67 -21.46
C SER A 155 0.38 8.53 -20.31
N ASP A 156 -0.34 8.60 -19.19
CA ASP A 156 0.04 9.33 -18.00
C ASP A 156 0.61 8.43 -16.89
N MET A 157 0.63 7.12 -17.13
CA MET A 157 1.03 6.14 -16.13
C MET A 157 2.55 6.18 -15.92
N LEU A 158 2.98 6.23 -14.67
CA LEU A 158 4.37 5.96 -14.28
C LEU A 158 4.43 4.65 -13.50
N ARG A 159 5.50 3.89 -13.68
CA ARG A 159 5.69 2.61 -12.99
C ARG A 159 7.15 2.27 -12.77
N THR A 160 7.41 1.35 -11.84
CA THR A 160 8.70 0.65 -11.80
C THR A 160 8.84 -0.26 -13.02
N SER A 161 10.09 -0.53 -13.40
CA SER A 161 10.43 -1.36 -14.56
C SER A 161 10.16 -2.83 -14.27
N ARG A 162 9.74 -3.58 -15.31
CA ARG A 162 9.42 -5.02 -15.20
C ARG A 162 10.71 -5.84 -15.27
N GLY A 163 10.84 -6.89 -14.45
CA GLY A 163 12.00 -7.78 -14.47
C GLY A 163 13.33 -7.11 -14.10
N GLU A 164 13.28 -6.00 -13.36
CA GLU A 164 14.45 -5.27 -12.89
C GLU A 164 14.54 -5.27 -11.37
N THR A 165 15.72 -4.95 -10.84
CA THR A 165 16.06 -4.99 -9.40
C THR A 165 15.27 -4.02 -8.53
N GLN A 166 14.37 -3.21 -9.10
CA GLN A 166 13.59 -2.20 -8.40
C GLN A 166 12.59 -2.83 -7.42
N THR A 167 11.75 -3.76 -7.88
CA THR A 167 10.65 -4.36 -7.09
C THR A 167 10.54 -5.88 -7.21
N ASP A 168 11.63 -6.55 -7.58
CA ASP A 168 11.68 -8.01 -7.71
C ASP A 168 11.35 -8.73 -6.39
N GLY A 169 10.42 -9.70 -6.45
CA GLY A 169 9.96 -10.48 -5.31
C GLY A 169 9.37 -9.68 -4.15
N THR A 170 8.99 -8.41 -4.36
CA THR A 170 8.47 -7.53 -3.30
C THR A 170 7.11 -7.96 -2.76
N GLN A 171 6.88 -7.67 -1.48
CA GLN A 171 5.60 -7.81 -0.80
C GLN A 171 5.26 -6.46 -0.18
N PHE A 172 4.39 -5.70 -0.85
CA PHE A 172 4.00 -4.38 -0.39
C PHE A 172 3.04 -4.45 0.78
N VAL A 173 3.25 -3.55 1.75
CA VAL A 173 2.48 -3.45 2.99
C VAL A 173 1.67 -2.16 3.01
N LYS A 174 2.30 -1.02 2.69
CA LYS A 174 1.65 0.30 2.81
C LYS A 174 2.26 1.32 1.86
N LEU A 175 1.43 2.26 1.41
CA LEU A 175 1.85 3.51 0.79
C LEU A 175 1.44 4.67 1.69
N ILE A 176 2.32 5.64 1.92
CA ILE A 176 1.99 6.87 2.67
C ILE A 176 2.53 8.09 1.94
N GLU A 177 1.84 9.22 2.10
CA GLU A 177 2.33 10.52 1.65
C GLU A 177 3.35 11.07 2.65
N ASN A 178 4.42 11.72 2.15
CA ASN A 178 5.39 12.43 2.97
C ASN A 178 5.80 13.75 2.31
N LYS A 179 5.10 14.84 2.61
CA LYS A 179 5.35 16.17 1.99
C LYS A 179 5.40 16.06 0.46
N HIS A 180 6.57 16.08 -0.19
CA HIS A 180 6.73 16.07 -1.66
C HIS A 180 6.95 14.67 -2.27
N GLU A 181 6.97 13.63 -1.45
CA GLU A 181 7.24 12.26 -1.88
C GLU A 181 6.14 11.29 -1.42
N VAL A 182 6.04 10.15 -2.10
CA VAL A 182 5.27 8.99 -1.66
C VAL A 182 6.26 7.93 -1.23
N LEU A 183 6.04 7.36 -0.05
CA LEU A 183 6.86 6.31 0.53
C LEU A 183 6.12 4.99 0.41
N ALA A 184 6.80 3.98 -0.12
CA ALA A 184 6.31 2.62 -0.28
C ALA A 184 7.03 1.70 0.71
N PHE A 185 6.26 0.93 1.48
CA PHE A 185 6.79 0.02 2.49
C PHE A 185 6.56 -1.40 2.03
N PHE A 186 7.62 -2.21 2.02
CA PHE A 186 7.56 -3.57 1.51
C PHE A 186 8.66 -4.42 2.13
N SER A 187 8.55 -5.74 1.98
CA SER A 187 9.66 -6.67 2.21
C SER A 187 10.08 -7.29 0.88
N GLU A 188 11.36 -7.56 0.66
CA GLU A 188 11.88 -8.22 -0.54
C GLU A 188 12.94 -9.27 -0.18
N PRO A 189 13.32 -10.19 -1.08
CA PRO A 189 14.46 -11.09 -0.85
C PRO A 189 15.74 -10.28 -0.55
N SER A 190 16.58 -10.81 0.35
CA SER A 190 17.87 -10.18 0.66
C SER A 190 18.78 -10.20 -0.56
N SER A 191 19.53 -9.12 -0.77
CA SER A 191 20.60 -9.08 -1.78
C SER A 191 21.84 -9.82 -1.29
N GLU A 192 22.73 -10.22 -2.20
CA GLU A 192 23.95 -11.00 -1.87
C GLU A 192 24.93 -10.26 -0.94
N ASN A 193 24.85 -8.93 -0.89
CA ASN A 193 25.73 -8.08 -0.06
C ASN A 193 25.15 -7.80 1.34
N GLU A 194 24.02 -8.40 1.70
CA GLU A 194 23.38 -8.26 3.00
C GLU A 194 23.61 -9.50 3.88
N ASP A 195 23.51 -9.32 5.21
CA ASP A 195 23.93 -10.32 6.20
C ASP A 195 23.46 -11.75 5.86
N CYS A 196 24.44 -12.66 5.80
CA CYS A 196 24.24 -14.07 5.49
C CYS A 196 23.29 -14.71 6.53
N GLY A 197 22.01 -14.83 6.19
CA GLY A 197 20.99 -15.43 7.05
C GLY A 197 19.61 -14.81 6.94
N LEU A 198 19.49 -13.61 6.35
CA LEU A 198 18.20 -12.96 6.15
C LEU A 198 17.50 -13.49 4.89
N ARG A 199 16.30 -14.06 5.04
CA ARG A 199 15.52 -14.53 3.89
C ARG A 199 14.84 -13.38 3.16
N ARG A 200 14.36 -12.40 3.91
CA ARG A 200 13.76 -11.16 3.39
C ARG A 200 14.27 -9.95 4.18
N VAL A 201 14.18 -8.77 3.59
CA VAL A 201 14.57 -7.52 4.24
C VAL A 201 13.44 -6.51 4.09
N ALA A 202 13.13 -5.80 5.17
CA ALA A 202 12.18 -4.70 5.12
C ALA A 202 12.81 -3.49 4.43
N ARG A 203 12.04 -2.88 3.54
CA ARG A 203 12.47 -1.75 2.73
C ARG A 203 11.48 -0.61 2.85
N ILE A 204 12.03 0.58 2.68
CA ILE A 204 11.29 1.77 2.33
C ILE A 204 11.74 2.20 0.94
N GLY A 205 10.80 2.32 0.01
CA GLY A 205 10.96 2.90 -1.31
C GLY A 205 10.37 4.30 -1.37
N ARG A 206 10.82 5.12 -2.31
CA ARG A 206 10.38 6.51 -2.42
C ARG A 206 10.27 6.93 -3.88
N VAL A 207 9.20 7.66 -4.20
CA VAL A 207 9.01 8.35 -5.49
C VAL A 207 8.58 9.79 -5.26
N CYS A 208 8.93 10.69 -6.18
CA CYS A 208 8.52 12.09 -6.12
C CYS A 208 7.10 12.28 -6.67
N ARG A 209 6.30 13.12 -6.00
CA ARG A 209 4.91 13.39 -6.45
C ARG A 209 4.84 14.12 -7.78
N ASP A 210 5.84 14.95 -8.07
CA ASP A 210 6.01 15.74 -9.28
C ASP A 210 6.91 15.05 -10.32
N ASP A 211 7.19 13.75 -10.18
CA ASP A 211 7.91 13.00 -11.20
C ASP A 211 7.07 12.94 -12.49
N THR A 212 7.70 13.21 -13.63
CA THR A 212 7.06 13.23 -14.95
C THR A 212 7.52 12.10 -15.85
N GLY A 213 8.39 11.23 -15.35
CA GLY A 213 8.99 10.14 -16.11
C GLY A 213 10.27 10.54 -16.84
N GLY A 214 10.95 9.53 -17.38
CA GLY A 214 12.20 9.69 -18.11
C GLY A 214 12.03 10.21 -19.53
N SER A 215 13.13 10.19 -20.29
CA SER A 215 13.16 10.56 -21.71
C SER A 215 13.02 9.35 -22.64
N GLY A 216 12.48 9.57 -23.84
CA GLY A 216 12.45 8.55 -24.90
C GLY A 216 11.64 7.32 -24.50
N LYS A 217 12.25 6.12 -24.56
CA LYS A 217 11.58 4.85 -24.24
C LYS A 217 11.17 4.70 -22.76
N HIS A 218 11.75 5.51 -21.86
CA HIS A 218 11.52 5.43 -20.41
C HIS A 218 10.58 6.52 -19.89
N HIS A 219 9.74 7.13 -20.73
CA HIS A 219 8.78 8.17 -20.34
C HIS A 219 7.70 7.68 -19.37
N HIS A 220 7.49 6.37 -19.28
CA HIS A 220 6.58 5.72 -18.33
C HIS A 220 7.27 5.17 -17.07
N GLU A 221 8.55 5.46 -16.87
CA GLU A 221 9.34 4.92 -15.76
C GLU A 221 9.72 6.03 -14.77
N TRP A 222 9.77 5.69 -13.49
CA TRP A 222 10.15 6.62 -12.44
C TRP A 222 11.60 7.10 -12.59
N THR A 223 11.80 8.41 -12.55
CA THR A 223 13.14 9.02 -12.47
C THR A 223 13.62 9.21 -11.02
N SER A 224 12.72 8.97 -10.06
CA SER A 224 12.92 9.24 -8.65
C SER A 224 12.86 8.00 -7.75
N PHE A 225 12.62 6.81 -8.29
CA PHE A 225 12.49 5.59 -7.49
C PHE A 225 13.84 5.15 -6.92
N VAL A 226 13.93 5.14 -5.60
CA VAL A 226 15.03 4.55 -4.83
C VAL A 226 14.48 3.84 -3.60
N LYS A 227 15.26 2.93 -3.04
CA LYS A 227 14.91 2.17 -1.83
C LYS A 227 16.06 2.10 -0.84
N SER A 228 15.74 1.96 0.44
CA SER A 228 16.73 1.83 1.52
C SER A 228 16.26 0.75 2.51
N PRO A 229 17.18 -0.02 3.12
CA PRO A 229 16.87 -0.96 4.18
C PRO A 229 16.26 -0.27 5.41
N LEU A 230 15.16 -0.82 5.94
CA LEU A 230 14.67 -0.52 7.28
C LEU A 230 15.23 -1.58 8.23
N ASP A 231 15.95 -1.14 9.26
CA ASP A 231 16.62 -2.03 10.20
C ASP A 231 16.14 -1.74 11.62
N CYS A 232 15.28 -2.62 12.11
CA CYS A 232 14.75 -2.60 13.46
C CYS A 232 15.45 -3.72 14.23
N ALA A 233 16.38 -3.37 15.13
CA ALA A 233 17.26 -4.36 15.74
C ALA A 233 17.60 -4.07 17.20
N ILE A 234 17.83 -5.14 17.96
CA ILE A 234 18.35 -5.06 19.33
C ILE A 234 19.80 -5.55 19.28
N GLU A 235 20.73 -4.66 19.60
CA GLU A 235 22.14 -5.01 19.74
C GLU A 235 22.34 -5.81 21.03
N GLY A 236 22.79 -7.06 20.89
CA GLY A 236 23.15 -7.92 22.02
C GLY A 236 24.51 -7.55 22.62
N LYS A 237 24.75 -7.92 23.88
CA LYS A 237 26.03 -7.67 24.57
C LYS A 237 27.22 -8.46 23.96
N ASP A 238 26.94 -9.59 23.31
CA ASP A 238 27.95 -10.53 22.78
C ASP A 238 27.91 -10.68 21.24
N GLN A 239 27.58 -9.60 20.52
CA GLN A 239 27.49 -9.54 19.03
C GLN A 239 26.30 -10.26 18.37
N ASP A 240 25.45 -10.96 19.12
CA ASP A 240 24.19 -11.49 18.61
C ASP A 240 23.14 -10.37 18.48
N THR A 241 23.09 -9.74 17.29
CA THR A 241 22.09 -8.72 16.98
C THR A 241 20.78 -9.38 16.56
N LEU A 242 19.70 -9.11 17.29
CA LEU A 242 18.38 -9.60 16.95
C LEU A 242 17.69 -8.63 15.99
N HIS A 243 17.63 -9.00 14.71
CA HIS A 243 16.94 -8.21 13.69
C HIS A 243 15.47 -8.60 13.51
N PHE A 244 14.63 -7.58 13.32
CA PHE A 244 13.21 -7.71 12.99
C PHE A 244 12.98 -7.27 11.54
N ASN A 245 13.12 -8.21 10.59
CA ASN A 245 13.24 -7.90 9.16
C ASN A 245 11.99 -8.17 8.32
N GLN A 246 10.90 -8.65 8.92
CA GLN A 246 9.62 -8.79 8.23
C GLN A 246 8.68 -7.67 8.65
N LEU A 247 8.34 -6.77 7.73
CA LEU A 247 7.41 -5.69 8.00
C LEU A 247 5.97 -6.22 7.94
N ALA A 248 5.20 -6.00 9.00
CA ALA A 248 3.80 -6.45 9.11
C ALA A 248 2.81 -5.32 8.82
N SER A 249 3.02 -4.14 9.40
CA SER A 249 2.16 -2.97 9.20
C SER A 249 2.92 -1.67 9.47
N VAL A 250 2.38 -0.55 8.97
CA VAL A 250 2.97 0.79 9.07
C VAL A 250 1.89 1.81 9.40
N ALA A 251 2.16 2.64 10.40
CA ALA A 251 1.36 3.80 10.75
C ALA A 251 2.18 5.08 10.57
N ALA A 252 1.56 6.10 10.00
CA ALA A 252 2.17 7.42 9.84
C ALA A 252 1.73 8.34 10.97
N GLY A 253 2.68 8.85 11.74
CA GLY A 253 2.50 9.98 12.66
C GLY A 253 2.87 11.30 12.00
N MET A 254 2.81 12.41 12.74
CA MET A 254 3.10 13.75 12.24
C MET A 254 4.58 13.89 11.85
N GLN A 255 5.50 13.48 12.74
CA GLN A 255 6.94 13.56 12.51
C GLN A 255 7.61 12.20 12.35
N LEU A 256 6.99 11.15 12.86
CA LEU A 256 7.51 9.79 12.89
C LEU A 256 6.68 8.86 12.01
N ILE A 257 7.33 7.81 11.51
CA ILE A 257 6.72 6.67 10.86
C ILE A 257 6.97 5.46 11.75
N TYR A 258 5.91 4.76 12.13
CA TYR A 258 5.98 3.59 13.00
C TYR A 258 5.80 2.33 12.17
N GLY A 259 6.73 1.39 12.30
CA GLY A 259 6.63 0.08 11.68
C GLY A 259 6.48 -1.01 12.74
N ALA A 260 5.56 -1.94 12.52
CA ALA A 260 5.47 -3.18 13.25
C ALA A 260 6.23 -4.27 12.48
N PHE A 261 7.23 -4.87 13.12
CA PHE A 261 8.14 -5.84 12.53
C PHE A 261 8.05 -7.19 13.23
N ARG A 262 8.42 -8.24 12.49
CA ARG A 262 8.47 -9.63 12.92
C ARG A 262 9.91 -10.16 12.72
N SER A 263 10.43 -10.89 13.71
CA SER A 263 11.68 -11.65 13.55
C SER A 263 11.52 -12.83 12.57
N GLN A 264 12.58 -13.16 11.85
CA GLN A 264 12.62 -14.31 10.94
C GLN A 264 13.13 -15.60 11.59
N LEU A 265 13.62 -15.51 12.84
CA LEU A 265 14.17 -16.66 13.55
C LEU A 265 13.08 -17.69 13.82
N ALA A 266 13.28 -18.90 13.30
CA ALA A 266 12.38 -20.02 13.53
C ALA A 266 12.29 -20.33 15.04
N GLY A 267 11.07 -20.58 15.54
CA GLY A 267 10.84 -20.90 16.95
C GLY A 267 10.82 -19.71 17.92
N LEU A 268 11.36 -18.55 17.53
CA LEU A 268 11.24 -17.29 18.29
C LEU A 268 10.10 -16.47 17.70
N GLY A 269 8.92 -16.61 18.29
CA GLY A 269 7.84 -15.67 18.05
C GLY A 269 8.18 -14.33 18.70
N SER A 270 8.81 -13.43 17.94
CA SER A 270 9.07 -12.08 18.43
C SER A 270 8.69 -11.03 17.41
N SER A 271 8.20 -9.91 17.93
CA SER A 271 7.77 -8.75 17.16
C SER A 271 8.27 -7.48 17.82
N ALA A 272 8.49 -6.43 17.04
CA ALA A 272 8.99 -5.16 17.53
C ALA A 272 8.27 -3.98 16.88
N ILE A 273 8.18 -2.87 17.59
CA ILE A 273 7.74 -1.59 17.05
C ILE A 273 8.96 -0.68 16.97
N CYS A 274 9.23 -0.15 15.79
CA CYS A 274 10.31 0.81 15.55
C CYS A 274 9.75 2.10 14.95
N ALA A 275 10.39 3.22 15.25
CA ALA A 275 10.01 4.53 14.72
C ALA A 275 11.15 5.15 13.92
N TYR A 276 10.78 5.81 12.82
CA TYR A 276 11.70 6.45 11.88
C TYR A 276 11.27 7.90 11.64
N SER A 277 12.22 8.83 11.74
CA SER A 277 11.95 10.24 11.44
C SER A 277 11.67 10.45 9.96
N ARG A 278 10.55 11.12 9.65
CA ARG A 278 10.18 11.49 8.27
C ARG A 278 11.26 12.33 7.60
N ALA A 279 11.91 13.23 8.35
CA ALA A 279 12.99 14.07 7.84
C ALA A 279 14.25 13.26 7.50
N THR A 280 14.64 12.33 8.39
CA THR A 280 15.79 11.45 8.16
C THR A 280 15.55 10.52 6.97
N VAL A 281 14.33 10.02 6.81
CA VAL A 281 13.91 9.25 5.63
C VAL A 281 14.10 10.07 4.35
N SER A 282 13.53 11.28 4.26
CA SER A 282 13.67 12.12 3.06
C SER A 282 15.15 12.43 2.75
N GLN A 283 15.95 12.73 3.78
CA GLN A 283 17.39 12.99 3.61
C GLN A 283 18.15 11.76 3.09
N ARG A 284 17.87 10.57 3.64
CA ARG A 284 18.45 9.31 3.17
C ARG A 284 18.12 9.09 1.70
N MET A 285 16.86 9.26 1.33
CA MET A 285 16.39 9.07 -0.03
C MET A 285 17.01 10.05 -1.02
N ALA A 286 17.17 11.32 -0.64
CA ALA A 286 17.81 12.33 -1.47
C ALA A 286 19.29 12.04 -1.71
N SER A 287 19.97 11.31 -0.82
CA SER A 287 21.41 11.04 -0.92
C SER A 287 21.82 10.25 -2.17
N ALA A 288 20.90 9.51 -2.78
CA ALA A 288 21.13 8.74 -4.01
C ALA A 288 21.34 9.62 -5.24
N PHE A 289 20.92 10.89 -5.19
CA PHE A 289 20.90 11.80 -6.33
C PHE A 289 22.02 12.84 -6.23
N ARG A 290 22.51 13.29 -7.38
CA ARG A 290 23.47 14.40 -7.49
C ARG A 290 22.85 15.71 -7.02
N ASN A 291 21.63 16.03 -7.48
CA ASN A 291 20.94 17.24 -7.08
C ASN A 291 20.04 17.01 -5.85
N ARG A 292 20.58 17.36 -4.68
CA ARG A 292 19.92 17.17 -3.37
C ARG A 292 19.13 18.38 -2.88
N LYS A 293 19.15 19.49 -3.62
CA LYS A 293 18.53 20.76 -3.19
C LYS A 293 17.04 20.87 -3.56
N MET A 294 16.53 19.92 -4.34
CA MET A 294 15.13 19.89 -4.74
C MET A 294 14.25 19.44 -3.58
N ALA A 295 12.98 19.86 -3.59
CA ALA A 295 11.98 19.44 -2.61
C ALA A 295 11.79 17.91 -2.59
N CYS A 296 11.94 17.27 -3.76
CA CYS A 296 12.14 15.84 -3.90
C CYS A 296 13.14 15.58 -5.03
N SER A 297 14.28 14.97 -4.71
CA SER A 297 15.36 14.73 -5.67
C SER A 297 15.02 13.63 -6.66
N LYS A 298 15.26 13.87 -7.94
CA LYS A 298 15.07 12.92 -9.05
C LYS A 298 16.22 13.02 -10.04
N ALA A 299 16.35 12.07 -10.94
CA ALA A 299 17.44 12.06 -11.91
C ALA A 299 17.44 13.33 -12.76
N ASN A 300 18.60 13.99 -12.86
CA ASN A 300 18.75 15.26 -13.57
C ASN A 300 18.94 15.07 -15.09
N ASP A 301 19.40 13.89 -15.50
CA ASP A 301 19.66 13.54 -16.89
C ASP A 301 19.46 12.04 -17.15
N THR A 302 19.48 11.64 -18.42
CA THR A 302 19.29 10.25 -18.85
C THR A 302 20.37 9.31 -18.29
N TYR A 303 21.59 9.81 -18.03
CA TYR A 303 22.67 9.01 -17.47
C TYR A 303 22.39 8.66 -16.00
N GLU A 304 22.02 9.65 -15.18
CA GLU A 304 21.61 9.42 -13.79
C GLU A 304 20.37 8.55 -13.71
N HIS A 305 19.39 8.77 -14.60
CA HIS A 305 18.19 7.95 -14.65
C HIS A 305 18.54 6.47 -14.91
N THR A 306 19.40 6.21 -15.89
CA THR A 306 19.86 4.86 -16.21
C THR A 306 20.58 4.22 -15.02
N TYR A 307 21.43 4.99 -14.34
CA TYR A 307 22.16 4.52 -13.17
C TYR A 307 21.22 4.14 -12.01
N ILE A 308 20.29 5.02 -11.64
CA ILE A 308 19.33 4.80 -10.55
C ILE A 308 18.37 3.65 -10.85
N ARG A 309 17.92 3.53 -12.11
CA ARG A 309 17.09 2.41 -12.55
C ARG A 309 17.77 1.06 -12.30
N ASN A 310 19.07 0.95 -12.64
CA ASN A 310 19.83 -0.28 -12.44
C ASN A 310 20.33 -0.46 -10.99
N ASN A 311 20.49 0.64 -10.23
CA ASN A 311 21.03 0.65 -8.87
C ASN A 311 20.10 1.42 -7.90
N PRO A 312 18.85 0.96 -7.69
CA PRO A 312 17.87 1.68 -6.89
C PRO A 312 18.13 1.60 -5.38
N LEU A 313 18.93 0.63 -4.93
CA LEU A 313 19.21 0.38 -3.52
C LEU A 313 20.28 1.35 -2.98
N ILE A 314 19.91 2.08 -1.93
CA ILE A 314 20.82 2.88 -1.11
C ILE A 314 21.41 1.94 -0.04
N PRO A 315 22.73 1.64 -0.06
CA PRO A 315 23.31 0.62 0.83
C PRO A 315 23.21 0.96 2.31
N THR A 316 23.15 2.24 2.65
CA THR A 316 23.08 2.66 4.04
C THR A 316 21.67 2.44 4.60
N LYS A 317 21.60 1.69 5.70
CA LYS A 317 20.36 1.35 6.43
C LYS A 317 19.77 2.58 7.14
N LEU A 318 18.46 2.56 7.34
CA LEU A 318 17.75 3.35 8.34
C LEU A 318 17.60 2.45 9.57
N SER A 319 18.56 2.53 10.49
CA SER A 319 18.60 1.69 11.70
C SER A 319 18.03 2.42 12.91
N THR A 320 17.26 1.71 13.73
CA THR A 320 16.70 2.23 14.99
C THR A 320 16.50 1.09 16.00
N SER A 321 16.58 1.41 17.28
CA SER A 321 16.24 0.47 18.35
C SER A 321 14.72 0.39 18.53
N PRO A 322 14.16 -0.79 18.81
CA PRO A 322 12.73 -0.93 19.10
C PRO A 322 12.25 -0.05 20.25
N LEU A 323 11.11 0.60 20.06
CA LEU A 323 10.34 1.25 21.11
C LEU A 323 9.65 0.23 22.02
N PHE A 324 9.25 -0.90 21.43
CA PHE A 324 8.58 -1.98 22.13
C PHE A 324 8.93 -3.32 21.49
N VAL A 325 9.08 -4.35 22.31
CA VAL A 325 9.37 -5.72 21.86
C VAL A 325 8.41 -6.66 22.55
N HIS A 326 7.76 -7.51 21.75
CA HIS A 326 6.94 -8.59 22.23
C HIS A 326 7.66 -9.92 21.98
N TYR A 327 7.74 -10.75 23.03
CA TYR A 327 8.19 -12.13 22.96
C TYR A 327 7.00 -13.03 23.29
N GLY A 328 6.64 -13.93 22.39
CA GLY A 328 5.46 -14.77 22.55
C GLY A 328 5.08 -15.51 21.27
N LYS A 329 4.10 -16.43 21.35
CA LYS A 329 3.64 -17.15 20.15
C LYS A 329 2.90 -16.21 19.18
N ASP A 330 2.28 -15.15 19.70
CA ASP A 330 1.54 -14.18 18.91
C ASP A 330 2.48 -13.19 18.21
N ARG A 331 2.06 -12.74 17.01
CA ARG A 331 2.86 -11.86 16.13
C ARG A 331 2.05 -10.63 15.77
N PHE A 332 2.69 -9.45 15.70
CA PHE A 332 1.99 -8.24 15.29
C PHE A 332 1.45 -8.37 13.87
N SER A 333 0.19 -8.01 13.66
CA SER A 333 -0.45 -7.95 12.35
C SER A 333 -0.64 -6.51 11.89
N GLU A 334 -1.15 -5.66 12.77
CA GLU A 334 -1.51 -4.27 12.46
C GLU A 334 -0.98 -3.31 13.53
N ILE A 335 -0.76 -2.06 13.13
CA ILE A 335 -0.40 -0.96 14.03
C ILE A 335 -1.23 0.27 13.69
N LEU A 336 -1.76 0.91 14.72
CA LEU A 336 -2.42 2.22 14.66
C LEU A 336 -1.73 3.14 15.66
N VAL A 337 -1.65 4.42 15.31
CA VAL A 337 -0.99 5.43 16.16
C VAL A 337 -1.94 6.59 16.33
N GLN A 338 -2.04 7.06 17.58
CA GLN A 338 -2.67 8.30 17.95
C GLN A 338 -1.59 9.15 18.62
N GLU A 339 -1.27 10.29 18.02
CA GLU A 339 -0.39 11.29 18.62
C GLU A 339 -1.28 12.35 19.29
N ASP A 340 -1.06 12.59 20.58
CA ASP A 340 -1.70 13.70 21.26
C ASP A 340 -1.05 15.00 20.76
N VAL A 341 -1.82 15.79 20.02
CA VAL A 341 -1.41 17.15 19.66
C VAL A 341 -1.53 17.99 20.93
N VAL A 342 -0.46 18.03 21.72
CA VAL A 342 -0.34 19.02 22.79
C VAL A 342 -0.24 20.37 22.07
N GLY A 343 -1.34 21.13 22.08
CA GLY A 343 -1.38 22.44 21.46
C GLY A 343 -0.31 23.33 22.11
N GLU A 344 0.56 23.89 21.28
CA GLU A 344 1.38 25.06 21.66
C GLU A 344 0.53 26.33 21.63
#